data_AF-A0A8S3UC68-F1
#
_entry.id   AF-A0A8S3UC68-F1
#
_cell.length_a   1.000
_cell.length_b   1.000
_cell.length_c   1.000
_cell.angle_alpha   90.00
_cell.angle_beta   90.00
_cell.angle_gamma   90.00
#
_symmetry.space_group_name_H-M   'P 1'
#
loop_
_entity.id
_entity.type
_entity.pdbx_description
1 polymer ?
#
loop_
_entity_poly.entity_id
_entity_poly.type
_entity_poly.pdbx_seq_one_letter_code
_entity_poly.pdbx_strand_id
1 'polypeptide(L)'
;MALFDDIRKMYIDGLKRADPRVENWPFMQSPVPIIIVFSVYVSLVLICPKLVKKLPPMNLKLILVPYNFVLVALSVYMFVEFITVSLLSNYSYRCQPVDYSEDYLAVRMAKVLWWFFFSKVIELIDTLFLILRKNQVSFLHAYHHCTMILTYWMGVKYVAGGQAFFVPMLNTFVHIIMYTYYGLAVFGPHMQKYLWWKKYLTKLQLIQFVSFIIHSGYNLLSGCDFPQGFNIAVLIYSLTLILLFANFYYKSYVQKQKKKKLTIFFSTKHNDTIIDFSTKELELSFLSQISSTTQFWKAYQDSDKKEKYRENTINQNITNLKSQYS
;
A
#
# COMPACT_ATOMS: atom_id res chain seq x y z
N MET A 1 -9.17 29.15 26.70
CA MET A 1 -9.31 28.23 27.85
C MET A 1 -9.99 26.93 27.43
N ALA A 2 -11.23 26.95 26.92
CA ALA A 2 -11.98 25.74 26.54
C ALA A 2 -11.19 24.72 25.68
N LEU A 3 -10.57 25.14 24.56
CA LEU A 3 -9.79 24.23 23.71
C LEU A 3 -8.63 23.55 24.45
N PHE A 4 -7.93 24.27 25.33
CA PHE A 4 -6.83 23.71 26.09
C PHE A 4 -7.33 22.69 27.13
N ASP A 5 -8.45 22.99 27.76
CA ASP A 5 -9.08 22.08 28.72
C ASP A 5 -9.62 20.82 28.03
N ASP A 6 -10.17 20.94 26.82
CA ASP A 6 -10.64 19.81 26.02
C ASP A 6 -9.48 18.92 25.54
N ILE A 7 -8.39 19.53 25.06
CA ILE A 7 -7.16 18.79 24.70
C ILE A 7 -6.59 18.08 25.92
N ARG A 8 -6.56 18.76 27.07
CA ARG A 8 -6.08 18.18 28.33
C ARG A 8 -6.94 17.00 28.78
N LYS A 9 -8.27 17.11 28.71
CA LYS A 9 -9.19 16.00 29.02
C LYS A 9 -8.97 14.82 28.09
N MET A 10 -8.92 15.06 26.77
CA MET A 10 -8.65 14.02 25.78
C MET A 10 -7.32 13.31 26.04
N TYR A 11 -6.28 14.06 26.39
CA TYR A 11 -4.97 13.51 26.73
C TYR A 11 -5.03 12.61 27.98
N ILE A 12 -5.65 13.10 29.05
CA ILE A 12 -5.79 12.34 30.31
C ILE A 12 -6.63 11.06 30.08
N ASP A 13 -7.73 11.16 29.34
CA ASP A 13 -8.59 10.01 29.05
C ASP A 13 -7.94 9.00 28.11
N GLY A 14 -7.04 9.45 27.24
CA GLY A 14 -6.17 8.58 26.44
C GLY A 14 -5.19 7.83 27.34
N LEU A 15 -4.51 8.51 28.27
CA LEU A 15 -3.58 7.86 29.20
C LEU A 15 -4.27 6.81 30.08
N LYS A 16 -5.50 7.09 30.57
CA LYS A 16 -6.27 6.13 31.38
C LYS A 16 -6.65 4.85 30.64
N ARG A 17 -6.78 4.92 29.31
CA ARG A 17 -7.14 3.77 28.45
C ARG A 17 -5.92 3.02 27.93
N ALA A 18 -4.72 3.52 28.19
CA ALA A 18 -3.50 2.91 27.72
C ALA A 18 -3.21 1.61 28.48
N ASP A 19 -2.54 0.68 27.79
CA ASP A 19 -2.04 -0.54 28.38
C ASP A 19 -0.89 -0.22 29.35
N PRO A 20 -1.01 -0.51 30.66
CA PRO A 20 0.02 -0.16 31.64
C PRO A 20 1.32 -0.94 31.40
N ARG A 21 1.26 -2.13 30.80
CA ARG A 21 2.43 -3.01 30.59
C ARG A 21 3.51 -2.37 29.73
N VAL A 22 3.10 -1.48 28.83
CA VAL A 22 4.00 -0.83 27.87
C VAL A 22 4.42 0.58 28.29
N GLU A 23 3.91 1.11 29.41
CA GLU A 23 4.05 2.53 29.78
C GLU A 23 5.51 3.00 29.80
N ASN A 24 6.39 2.19 30.38
CA ASN A 24 7.80 2.52 30.56
C ASN A 24 8.67 2.16 29.34
N TRP A 25 8.09 1.63 28.26
CA TRP A 25 8.84 1.27 27.08
C TRP A 25 9.17 2.50 26.23
N PRO A 26 10.29 2.47 25.47
CA PRO A 26 10.65 3.60 24.64
C PRO A 26 9.52 3.97 23.65
N PHE A 27 9.29 5.27 23.46
CA PHE A 27 8.19 5.86 22.68
C PHE A 27 6.77 5.67 23.24
N MET A 28 6.56 4.93 24.33
CA MET A 28 5.20 4.63 24.83
C MET A 28 4.73 5.57 25.95
N GLN A 29 5.64 6.34 26.57
CA GLN A 29 5.30 7.24 27.68
C GLN A 29 4.30 8.33 27.27
N SER A 30 4.42 8.85 26.04
CA SER A 30 3.52 9.87 25.53
C SER A 30 3.45 9.82 23.99
N PRO A 31 2.43 10.42 23.35
CA PRO A 31 2.38 10.55 21.90
C PRO A 31 3.39 11.57 21.34
N VAL A 32 4.04 12.38 22.18
CA VAL A 32 4.90 13.48 21.72
C VAL A 32 6.10 12.99 20.89
N PRO A 33 6.89 11.98 21.34
CA PRO A 33 8.00 11.45 20.54
C PRO A 33 7.58 10.95 19.15
N ILE A 34 6.44 10.25 19.05
CA ILE A 34 5.99 9.71 17.77
C ILE A 34 5.46 10.81 16.84
N ILE A 35 4.81 11.84 17.38
CA ILE A 35 4.40 13.02 16.61
C ILE A 35 5.63 13.74 16.06
N ILE A 36 6.69 13.90 16.85
CA ILE A 36 7.96 14.50 16.39
C ILE A 36 8.55 13.67 15.24
N VAL A 37 8.66 12.34 15.41
CA VAL A 37 9.17 11.44 14.35
C VAL A 37 8.33 11.57 13.08
N PHE A 38 7.00 11.59 13.21
CA PHE A 38 6.09 11.78 12.09
C PHE A 38 6.31 13.12 11.37
N SER A 39 6.39 14.23 12.13
CA SER A 39 6.63 15.56 11.56
C SER A 39 7.98 15.62 10.85
N VAL A 40 9.04 15.07 11.45
CA VAL A 40 10.37 14.99 10.82
C VAL A 40 10.31 14.18 9.53
N TYR A 41 9.62 13.05 9.52
CA TYR A 41 9.47 12.22 8.32
C TYR A 41 8.75 12.97 7.19
N VAL A 42 7.63 13.66 7.48
CA VAL A 42 6.89 14.45 6.50
C VAL A 42 7.76 15.58 5.94
N SER A 43 8.47 16.30 6.81
CA SER A 43 9.43 17.33 6.39
C SER A 43 10.52 16.74 5.51
N LEU A 44 11.07 15.58 5.85
CA LEU A 44 12.08 14.87 5.07
C LEU A 44 11.57 14.53 3.67
N VAL A 45 10.34 14.01 3.53
CA VAL A 45 9.75 13.67 2.23
C VAL A 45 9.49 14.91 1.36
N LEU A 46 9.08 16.03 1.96
CA LEU A 46 8.68 17.23 1.22
C LEU A 46 9.86 18.17 0.89
N ILE A 47 10.81 18.29 1.81
CA ILE A 47 11.87 19.31 1.77
C ILE A 47 13.17 18.71 1.21
N CYS A 48 13.62 17.56 1.71
CA CYS A 48 14.93 17.01 1.35
C CYS A 48 15.10 16.79 -0.17
N PRO A 49 14.13 16.27 -0.94
CA PRO A 49 14.29 16.13 -2.39
C PRO A 49 14.62 17.44 -3.11
N LYS A 50 14.09 18.57 -2.61
CA LYS A 50 14.34 19.91 -3.16
C LYS A 50 15.76 20.37 -2.81
N LEU A 51 16.19 20.17 -1.56
CA LEU A 51 17.52 20.54 -1.08
C LEU A 51 18.62 19.77 -1.81
N VAL A 52 18.45 18.47 -1.98
CA VAL A 52 19.49 17.65 -2.60
C VAL A 52 19.51 17.79 -4.12
N LYS A 53 18.58 18.49 -4.77
CA LYS A 53 18.42 18.48 -6.25
C LYS A 53 19.72 18.76 -7.03
N LYS A 54 20.61 19.61 -6.51
CA LYS A 54 21.89 19.97 -7.14
C LYS A 54 23.06 19.01 -6.81
N LEU A 55 22.88 18.10 -5.86
CA LEU A 55 23.91 17.14 -5.45
C LEU A 55 23.89 15.89 -6.33
N PRO A 56 25.05 15.27 -6.62
CA PRO A 56 25.11 13.99 -7.33
C PRO A 56 24.47 12.85 -6.51
N PRO A 57 24.01 11.75 -7.16
CA PRO A 57 23.51 10.57 -6.45
C PRO A 57 24.62 9.93 -5.61
N MET A 58 24.32 9.65 -4.33
CA MET A 58 25.32 9.07 -3.44
C MET A 58 25.41 7.55 -3.58
N ASN A 59 26.65 7.02 -3.59
CA ASN A 59 26.90 5.59 -3.54
C ASN A 59 26.86 5.11 -2.09
N LEU A 60 25.71 4.61 -1.67
CA LEU A 60 25.47 4.15 -0.31
C LEU A 60 25.56 2.62 -0.15
N LYS A 61 26.15 1.90 -1.11
CA LYS A 61 26.18 0.43 -1.10
C LYS A 61 26.71 -0.16 0.22
N LEU A 62 27.82 0.39 0.73
CA LEU A 62 28.46 -0.07 1.96
C LEU A 62 27.54 0.02 3.20
N ILE A 63 26.61 0.97 3.21
CA ILE A 63 25.65 1.17 4.30
C ILE A 63 24.36 0.39 4.04
N LEU A 64 23.87 0.36 2.80
CA LEU A 64 22.62 -0.33 2.46
C LEU A 64 22.72 -1.85 2.66
N VAL A 65 23.86 -2.47 2.33
CA VAL A 65 24.02 -3.93 2.50
C VAL A 65 23.80 -4.35 3.96
N PRO A 66 24.59 -3.87 4.95
CA PRO A 66 24.40 -4.26 6.34
C PRO A 66 23.03 -3.82 6.88
N TYR A 67 22.53 -2.65 6.49
CA TYR A 67 21.19 -2.19 6.87
C TYR A 67 20.08 -3.17 6.45
N ASN A 68 20.07 -3.63 5.20
CA ASN A 68 19.07 -4.60 4.73
C ASN A 68 19.22 -5.94 5.46
N PHE A 69 20.45 -6.40 5.73
CA PHE A 69 20.67 -7.64 6.49
C PHE A 69 20.20 -7.53 7.95
N VAL A 70 20.40 -6.38 8.60
CA VAL A 70 19.86 -6.12 9.94
C VAL A 70 18.33 -6.16 9.92
N LEU A 71 17.68 -5.57 8.91
CA LEU A 71 16.21 -5.64 8.78
C LEU A 71 15.70 -7.05 8.49
N VAL A 72 16.44 -7.86 7.72
CA VAL A 72 16.14 -9.30 7.58
C VAL A 72 16.23 -10.00 8.93
N ALA A 73 17.34 -9.83 9.66
CA ALA A 73 17.53 -10.48 10.96
C ALA A 73 16.45 -10.05 11.98
N LEU A 74 16.13 -8.76 12.04
CA LEU A 74 15.07 -8.22 12.89
C LEU A 74 13.70 -8.81 12.49
N SER A 75 13.42 -8.92 11.20
CA SER A 75 12.16 -9.52 10.71
C SER A 75 12.07 -11.01 11.02
N VAL A 76 13.17 -11.76 10.92
CA VAL A 76 13.25 -13.18 11.33
C VAL A 76 12.97 -13.31 12.82
N TYR A 77 13.67 -12.51 13.65
CA TYR A 77 13.46 -12.50 15.10
C TYR A 77 11.99 -12.27 15.46
N MET A 78 11.38 -11.22 14.93
CA MET A 78 9.98 -10.90 15.22
C MET A 78 9.03 -11.99 14.73
N PHE A 79 9.25 -12.53 13.52
CA PHE A 79 8.40 -13.60 12.98
C PHE A 79 8.44 -14.87 13.85
N VAL A 80 9.65 -15.28 14.26
CA VAL A 80 9.84 -16.41 15.16
C VAL A 80 9.18 -16.14 16.51
N GLU A 81 9.39 -14.97 17.11
CA GLU A 81 8.75 -14.59 18.37
C GLU A 81 7.22 -14.61 18.28
N PHE A 82 6.63 -14.06 17.22
CA PHE A 82 5.17 -14.10 17.03
C PHE A 82 4.64 -15.54 17.02
N ILE A 83 5.28 -16.43 16.25
CA ILE A 83 4.89 -17.84 16.16
C ILE A 83 5.11 -18.57 17.50
N THR A 84 6.27 -18.37 18.12
CA THR A 84 6.60 -19.02 19.39
C THR A 84 5.63 -18.61 20.48
N VAL A 85 5.37 -17.32 20.65
CA VAL A 85 4.46 -16.83 21.70
C VAL A 85 3.02 -17.26 21.41
N SER A 86 2.56 -17.20 20.16
CA SER A 86 1.19 -17.63 19.83
C SER A 86 0.98 -19.13 20.07
N LEU A 87 1.98 -19.97 19.78
CA LEU A 87 1.91 -21.41 20.04
C LEU A 87 1.96 -21.72 21.54
N LEU A 88 2.90 -21.12 22.28
CA LEU A 88 3.03 -21.33 23.73
C LEU A 88 1.80 -20.84 24.51
N SER A 89 1.14 -19.80 24.01
CA SER A 89 -0.07 -19.23 24.61
C SER A 89 -1.36 -19.89 24.10
N ASN A 90 -1.26 -20.93 23.25
CA ASN A 90 -2.39 -21.59 22.59
C ASN A 90 -3.37 -20.60 21.92
N TYR A 91 -2.85 -19.60 21.22
CA TYR A 91 -3.67 -18.58 20.56
C TYR A 91 -4.57 -19.21 19.49
N SER A 92 -5.83 -18.77 19.49
CA SER A 92 -6.73 -19.00 18.38
C SER A 92 -6.39 -18.04 17.24
N TYR A 93 -6.00 -18.59 16.09
CA TYR A 93 -5.71 -17.82 14.86
C TYR A 93 -6.96 -17.29 14.17
N ARG A 94 -8.15 -17.52 14.75
CA ARG A 94 -9.43 -17.06 14.22
C ARG A 94 -9.98 -15.86 15.00
N CYS A 95 -10.00 -15.98 16.32
CA CYS A 95 -10.47 -14.97 17.26
C CYS A 95 -9.74 -15.17 18.58
N GLN A 96 -9.07 -14.12 19.06
CA GLN A 96 -8.18 -14.11 20.22
C GLN A 96 -8.36 -12.76 20.95
N PRO A 97 -8.95 -12.75 22.14
CA PRO A 97 -9.04 -11.54 22.94
C PRO A 97 -7.65 -11.08 23.36
N VAL A 98 -7.53 -9.80 23.71
CA VAL A 98 -6.29 -9.26 24.25
C VAL A 98 -6.18 -9.68 25.70
N ASP A 99 -5.11 -10.40 26.01
CA ASP A 99 -4.72 -10.66 27.39
C ASP A 99 -3.94 -9.44 27.89
N TYR A 100 -4.49 -8.71 28.88
CA TYR A 100 -3.87 -7.55 29.52
C TYR A 100 -3.15 -7.90 30.83
N SER A 101 -3.02 -9.19 31.17
CA SER A 101 -2.27 -9.62 32.35
C SER A 101 -0.77 -9.35 32.21
N GLU A 102 -0.09 -9.32 33.36
CA GLU A 102 1.37 -9.29 33.49
C GLU A 102 2.00 -10.69 33.35
N ASP A 103 1.25 -11.67 32.84
CA ASP A 103 1.80 -12.99 32.55
C ASP A 103 2.97 -12.89 31.56
N TYR A 104 3.98 -13.74 31.75
CA TYR A 104 5.18 -13.73 30.93
C TYR A 104 4.88 -13.80 29.44
N LEU A 105 3.94 -14.65 29.01
CA LEU A 105 3.61 -14.81 27.60
C LEU A 105 2.80 -13.62 27.06
N ALA A 106 1.89 -13.06 27.87
CA ALA A 106 1.12 -11.86 27.50
C ALA A 106 2.04 -10.65 27.30
N VAL A 107 2.97 -10.41 28.23
CA VAL A 107 3.98 -9.34 28.13
C VAL A 107 4.95 -9.60 26.98
N ARG A 108 5.32 -10.87 26.72
CA ARG A 108 6.17 -11.23 25.58
C ARG A 108 5.49 -10.95 24.24
N MET A 109 4.18 -11.20 24.11
CA MET A 109 3.40 -10.82 22.93
C MET A 109 3.38 -9.29 22.74
N ALA A 110 3.09 -8.54 23.80
CA ALA A 110 3.14 -7.08 23.77
C ALA A 110 4.54 -6.59 23.34
N LYS A 111 5.60 -7.23 23.82
CA LYS A 111 6.99 -6.87 23.53
C LYS A 111 7.36 -7.08 22.06
N VAL A 112 6.94 -8.19 21.44
CA VAL A 112 7.17 -8.40 20.00
C VAL A 112 6.34 -7.44 19.14
N LEU A 113 5.13 -7.08 19.57
CA LEU A 113 4.34 -6.00 18.94
C LEU A 113 5.04 -4.64 19.03
N TRP A 114 5.65 -4.33 20.17
CA TRP A 114 6.47 -3.13 20.33
C TRP A 114 7.71 -3.14 19.44
N TRP A 115 8.42 -4.28 19.33
CA TRP A 115 9.53 -4.44 18.39
C TRP A 115 9.08 -4.23 16.95
N PHE A 116 7.90 -4.73 16.60
CA PHE A 116 7.30 -4.49 15.29
C PHE A 116 7.05 -3.00 15.04
N PHE A 117 6.43 -2.29 15.99
CA PHE A 117 6.29 -0.83 15.91
C PHE A 117 7.65 -0.13 15.74
N PHE A 118 8.64 -0.48 16.58
CA PHE A 118 9.96 0.12 16.54
C PHE A 118 10.67 -0.15 15.20
N SER A 119 10.48 -1.34 14.62
CA SER A 119 10.98 -1.64 13.27
C SER A 119 10.43 -0.67 12.23
N LYS A 120 9.15 -0.24 12.31
CA LYS A 120 8.59 0.74 11.37
C LYS A 120 9.27 2.12 11.48
N VAL A 121 9.73 2.49 12.67
CA VAL A 121 10.53 3.71 12.88
C VAL A 121 11.89 3.59 12.18
N ILE A 122 12.55 2.43 12.28
CA ILE A 122 13.82 2.15 11.58
C ILE A 122 13.61 2.20 10.06
N GLU A 123 12.54 1.58 9.56
CA GLU A 123 12.22 1.53 8.13
C GLU A 123 11.98 2.91 7.49
N LEU A 124 11.75 3.98 8.28
CA LEU A 124 11.72 5.35 7.76
C LEU A 124 13.04 5.76 7.09
N ILE A 125 14.16 5.13 7.47
CA ILE A 125 15.47 5.34 6.85
C ILE A 125 15.47 4.88 5.38
N ASP A 126 14.59 3.95 4.97
CA ASP A 126 14.44 3.56 3.56
C ASP A 126 14.16 4.76 2.67
N THR A 127 13.28 5.65 3.13
CA THR A 127 12.93 6.89 2.42
C THR A 127 14.13 7.82 2.30
N LEU A 128 14.96 7.93 3.33
CA LEU A 128 16.19 8.70 3.28
C LEU A 128 17.13 8.12 2.22
N PHE A 129 17.35 6.80 2.19
CA PHE A 129 18.18 6.16 1.18
C PHE A 129 17.65 6.37 -0.24
N LEU A 130 16.33 6.34 -0.45
CA LEU A 130 15.74 6.64 -1.76
C LEU A 130 16.07 8.07 -2.20
N ILE A 131 15.88 9.06 -1.33
CA ILE A 131 16.14 10.48 -1.63
C ILE A 131 17.61 10.72 -1.95
N LEU A 132 18.51 10.21 -1.11
CA LEU A 132 19.96 10.40 -1.24
C LEU A 132 20.52 9.74 -2.52
N ARG A 133 19.91 8.63 -2.96
CA ARG A 133 20.25 7.95 -4.21
C ARG A 133 19.55 8.52 -5.45
N LYS A 134 18.74 9.58 -5.31
CA LYS A 134 17.91 10.17 -6.38
C LYS A 134 16.85 9.23 -6.93
N ASN A 135 16.44 8.25 -6.14
CA ASN A 135 15.30 7.40 -6.48
C ASN A 135 14.00 8.14 -6.12
N GLN A 136 12.96 7.90 -6.93
CA GLN A 136 11.65 8.49 -6.69
C GLN A 136 11.00 7.88 -5.44
N VAL A 137 10.64 8.72 -4.47
CA VAL A 137 9.75 8.33 -3.38
C VAL A 137 8.32 8.34 -3.94
N SER A 138 7.72 7.15 -4.08
CA SER A 138 6.35 7.04 -4.58
C SER A 138 5.34 7.48 -3.52
N PHE A 139 4.15 7.90 -3.96
CA PHE A 139 3.03 8.20 -3.04
C PHE A 139 2.69 6.97 -2.17
N LEU A 140 2.66 5.77 -2.76
CA LEU A 140 2.40 4.52 -2.03
C LEU A 140 3.40 4.31 -0.90
N HIS A 141 4.69 4.50 -1.18
CA HIS A 141 5.76 4.40 -0.18
C HIS A 141 5.55 5.41 0.94
N ALA A 142 5.40 6.70 0.59
CA ALA A 142 5.23 7.76 1.58
C ALA A 142 3.97 7.54 2.44
N TYR A 143 2.83 7.25 1.82
CA TYR A 143 1.56 6.96 2.49
C TYR A 143 1.69 5.78 3.46
N HIS A 144 2.25 4.66 3.01
CA HIS A 144 2.44 3.47 3.85
C HIS A 144 3.31 3.77 5.07
N HIS A 145 4.53 4.27 4.89
CA HIS A 145 5.44 4.52 6.02
C HIS A 145 4.91 5.59 6.99
N CYS A 146 4.22 6.62 6.48
CA CYS A 146 3.60 7.67 7.29
C CYS A 146 2.45 7.14 8.17
N THR A 147 1.60 6.29 7.60
CA THR A 147 0.45 5.73 8.31
C THR A 147 0.84 4.62 9.28
N MET A 148 1.75 3.72 8.88
CA MET A 148 2.18 2.58 9.69
C MET A 148 2.76 2.99 11.05
N ILE A 149 3.55 4.07 11.12
CA ILE A 149 4.15 4.48 12.40
C ILE A 149 3.09 4.93 13.41
N LEU A 150 2.05 5.64 12.96
CA LEU A 150 0.99 6.13 13.83
C LEU A 150 0.05 5.00 14.25
N THR A 151 -0.38 4.16 13.30
CA THR A 151 -1.32 3.08 13.57
C THR A 151 -0.73 2.04 14.51
N TYR A 152 0.55 1.68 14.34
CA TYR A 152 1.20 0.71 15.22
C TYR A 152 1.58 1.29 16.58
N TRP A 153 1.89 2.59 16.67
CA TRP A 153 2.04 3.23 17.98
C TRP A 153 0.73 3.13 18.77
N MET A 154 -0.41 3.45 18.14
CA MET A 154 -1.72 3.30 18.79
C MET A 154 -2.05 1.84 19.12
N GLY A 155 -1.74 0.90 18.22
CA GLY A 155 -1.93 -0.53 18.46
C GLY A 155 -1.18 -1.02 19.69
N VAL A 156 0.10 -0.68 19.82
CA VAL A 156 0.91 -1.05 21.00
C VAL A 156 0.45 -0.30 22.26
N LYS A 157 0.08 0.98 22.14
CA LYS A 157 -0.31 1.78 23.31
C LYS A 157 -1.63 1.30 23.95
N TYR A 158 -2.54 0.73 23.16
CA TYR A 158 -3.91 0.42 23.62
C TYR A 158 -4.30 -1.06 23.52
N VAL A 159 -3.75 -1.81 22.55
CA VAL A 159 -4.23 -3.16 22.19
C VAL A 159 -3.04 -4.08 21.88
N ALA A 160 -2.09 -4.15 22.82
CA ALA A 160 -0.85 -4.91 22.66
C ALA A 160 -1.03 -6.42 22.86
N GLY A 161 -1.84 -7.06 22.02
CA GLY A 161 -2.02 -8.52 22.05
C GLY A 161 -3.26 -8.99 21.30
N GLY A 162 -3.68 -10.22 21.60
CA GLY A 162 -4.85 -10.82 20.98
C GLY A 162 -4.70 -10.93 19.46
N GLN A 163 -5.78 -10.70 18.72
CA GLN A 163 -5.81 -10.76 17.24
C GLN A 163 -4.84 -9.79 16.55
N ALA A 164 -4.33 -8.77 17.25
CA ALA A 164 -3.40 -7.80 16.69
C ALA A 164 -2.09 -8.43 16.19
N PHE A 165 -1.72 -9.63 16.68
CA PHE A 165 -0.48 -10.31 16.29
C PHE A 165 -0.44 -10.78 14.83
N PHE A 166 -1.59 -11.13 14.25
CA PHE A 166 -1.65 -11.83 12.97
C PHE A 166 -1.10 -10.99 11.81
N VAL A 167 -1.45 -9.70 11.81
CA VAL A 167 -1.03 -8.76 10.77
C VAL A 167 0.49 -8.52 10.78
N PRO A 168 1.12 -8.14 11.92
CA PRO A 168 2.57 -8.11 12.10
C PRO A 168 3.28 -9.42 11.77
N MET A 169 2.74 -10.56 12.20
CA MET A 169 3.34 -11.86 11.94
C MET A 169 3.49 -12.12 10.44
N LEU A 170 2.42 -11.97 9.64
CA LEU A 170 2.56 -12.14 8.20
C LEU A 170 3.37 -11.02 7.53
N ASN A 171 3.30 -9.78 8.05
CA ASN A 171 4.10 -8.67 7.52
C ASN A 171 5.59 -8.93 7.69
N THR A 172 6.02 -9.38 8.86
CA THR A 172 7.42 -9.71 9.13
C THR A 172 7.92 -10.84 8.25
N PHE A 173 7.12 -11.89 8.02
CA PHE A 173 7.43 -12.93 7.05
C PHE A 173 7.70 -12.38 5.65
N VAL A 174 6.82 -11.51 5.14
CA VAL A 174 7.01 -10.90 3.82
C VAL A 174 8.19 -9.92 3.81
N HIS A 175 8.44 -9.22 4.92
CA HIS A 175 9.60 -8.33 5.08
C HIS A 175 10.93 -9.08 5.07
N ILE A 176 11.01 -10.31 5.60
CA ILE A 176 12.21 -11.17 5.44
C ILE A 176 12.56 -11.32 3.95
N ILE A 177 11.57 -11.67 3.13
CA ILE A 177 11.77 -11.90 1.69
C ILE A 177 12.04 -10.57 0.95
N MET A 178 11.32 -9.50 1.31
CA MET A 178 11.47 -8.18 0.70
C MET A 178 12.84 -7.56 0.98
N TYR A 179 13.32 -7.55 2.22
CA TYR A 179 14.63 -7.00 2.55
C TYR A 179 15.77 -7.89 2.07
N THR A 180 15.56 -9.21 1.96
CA THR A 180 16.51 -10.10 1.26
C THR A 180 16.63 -9.69 -0.21
N TYR A 181 15.51 -9.44 -0.90
CA TYR A 181 15.52 -8.93 -2.27
C TYR A 181 16.29 -7.61 -2.38
N TYR A 182 16.02 -6.65 -1.49
CA TYR A 182 16.67 -5.35 -1.51
C TYR A 182 18.17 -5.43 -1.20
N GLY A 183 18.58 -6.23 -0.21
CA GLY A 183 19.99 -6.49 0.08
C GLY A 183 20.73 -7.06 -1.13
N LEU A 184 20.15 -8.07 -1.80
CA LEU A 184 20.74 -8.65 -3.00
C LEU A 184 20.79 -7.67 -4.19
N ALA A 185 19.79 -6.79 -4.32
CA ALA A 185 19.73 -5.82 -5.40
C ALA A 185 20.82 -4.72 -5.32
N VAL A 186 21.41 -4.50 -4.14
CA VAL A 186 22.45 -3.48 -3.90
C VAL A 186 23.78 -3.84 -4.57
N PHE A 187 24.08 -5.13 -4.75
CA PHE A 187 25.29 -5.60 -5.45
C PHE A 187 25.32 -5.22 -6.95
N GLY A 188 24.22 -4.68 -7.48
CA GLY A 188 24.17 -4.06 -8.81
C GLY A 188 23.81 -5.01 -9.94
N PRO A 189 24.10 -4.64 -11.20
CA PRO A 189 23.60 -5.36 -12.38
C PRO A 189 23.98 -6.85 -12.42
N HIS A 190 25.16 -7.20 -11.89
CA HIS A 190 25.62 -8.57 -11.80
C HIS A 190 24.68 -9.46 -10.99
N MET A 191 24.09 -8.94 -9.91
CA MET A 191 23.12 -9.68 -9.09
C MET A 191 21.68 -9.49 -9.54
N GLN A 192 21.34 -8.30 -10.05
CA GLN A 192 19.97 -7.98 -10.47
C GLN A 192 19.44 -8.90 -11.59
N LYS A 193 20.32 -9.46 -12.43
CA LYS A 193 19.94 -10.45 -13.46
C LYS A 193 19.33 -11.73 -12.87
N TYR A 194 19.75 -12.13 -11.66
CA TYR A 194 19.21 -13.31 -10.96
C TYR A 194 17.93 -13.02 -10.19
N LEU A 195 17.55 -11.75 -10.02
CA LEU A 195 16.39 -11.31 -9.25
C LEU A 195 15.09 -11.24 -10.09
N TRP A 196 14.90 -12.23 -10.98
CA TRP A 196 13.74 -12.36 -11.88
C TRP A 196 12.41 -12.53 -11.14
N TRP A 197 12.47 -12.93 -9.87
CA TRP A 197 11.32 -13.22 -9.03
C TRP A 197 10.67 -11.98 -8.38
N LYS A 198 11.14 -10.76 -8.70
CA LYS A 198 10.54 -9.49 -8.24
C LYS A 198 9.01 -9.44 -8.37
N LYS A 199 8.47 -9.99 -9.46
CA LYS A 199 7.02 -10.04 -9.71
C LYS A 199 6.26 -10.91 -8.69
N TYR A 200 6.88 -11.98 -8.19
CA TYR A 200 6.28 -12.86 -7.19
C TYR A 200 6.28 -12.21 -5.80
N LEU A 201 7.28 -11.38 -5.51
CA LEU A 201 7.29 -10.58 -4.28
C LEU A 201 6.06 -9.66 -4.21
N THR A 202 5.74 -8.95 -5.30
CA THR A 202 4.54 -8.09 -5.34
C THR A 202 3.25 -8.90 -5.23
N LYS A 203 3.19 -10.11 -5.82
CA LYS A 203 2.04 -11.01 -5.64
C LYS A 203 1.90 -11.48 -4.20
N LEU A 204 3.01 -11.81 -3.53
CA LEU A 204 3.02 -12.20 -2.13
C LEU A 204 2.50 -11.08 -1.22
N GLN A 205 2.92 -9.83 -1.46
CA GLN A 205 2.40 -8.66 -0.74
C GLN A 205 0.88 -8.48 -0.94
N LEU A 206 0.37 -8.68 -2.16
CA LEU A 206 -1.08 -8.63 -2.41
C LEU A 206 -1.83 -9.74 -1.68
N ILE A 207 -1.31 -10.98 -1.70
CA ILE A 207 -1.90 -12.12 -0.98
C ILE A 207 -1.95 -11.83 0.52
N GLN A 208 -0.89 -11.27 1.09
CA GLN A 208 -0.84 -10.85 2.49
C GLN A 208 -1.99 -9.88 2.84
N PHE A 209 -2.23 -8.84 2.03
CA PHE A 209 -3.32 -7.91 2.31
C PHE A 209 -4.71 -8.54 2.19
N VAL A 210 -4.89 -9.48 1.26
CA VAL A 210 -6.14 -10.25 1.16
C VAL A 210 -6.35 -11.09 2.42
N SER A 211 -5.31 -11.74 2.93
CA SER A 211 -5.37 -12.48 4.20
C SER A 211 -5.77 -11.57 5.37
N PHE A 212 -5.31 -10.32 5.41
CA PHE A 212 -5.70 -9.35 6.44
C PHE A 212 -7.18 -9.00 6.39
N ILE A 213 -7.74 -8.83 5.19
CA ILE A 213 -9.17 -8.56 5.01
C ILE A 213 -10.01 -9.74 5.45
N ILE A 214 -9.65 -10.96 5.05
CA ILE A 214 -10.37 -12.18 5.44
C ILE A 214 -10.36 -12.33 6.96
N HIS A 215 -9.19 -12.19 7.57
CA HIS A 215 -9.02 -12.30 9.02
C HIS A 215 -9.80 -11.23 9.78
N SER A 216 -9.66 -9.96 9.40
CA SER A 216 -10.35 -8.84 10.08
C SER A 216 -11.87 -8.89 9.86
N GLY A 217 -12.30 -9.27 8.64
CA GLY A 217 -13.71 -9.46 8.31
C GLY A 217 -14.33 -10.60 9.11
N TYR A 218 -13.65 -11.73 9.23
CA TYR A 218 -14.12 -12.85 10.06
C TYR A 218 -14.25 -12.43 11.54
N ASN A 219 -13.28 -11.71 12.08
CA ASN A 219 -13.34 -11.22 13.47
C ASN A 219 -14.53 -10.29 13.74
N LEU A 220 -14.87 -9.42 12.78
CA LEU A 220 -16.04 -8.54 12.88
C LEU A 220 -17.36 -9.32 12.85
N LEU A 221 -17.44 -10.38 12.03
CA LEU A 221 -18.65 -11.17 11.86
C LEU A 221 -18.86 -12.22 12.97
N SER A 222 -17.79 -12.70 13.59
CA SER A 222 -17.83 -13.75 14.61
C SER A 222 -18.12 -13.22 16.03
N GLY A 223 -18.21 -11.90 16.22
CA GLY A 223 -18.44 -11.31 17.54
C GLY A 223 -17.26 -11.50 18.49
N CYS A 224 -16.04 -11.54 17.96
CA CYS A 224 -14.83 -11.72 18.76
C CYS A 224 -14.69 -10.63 19.84
N ASP A 225 -14.30 -11.00 21.06
CA ASP A 225 -14.02 -10.08 22.16
C ASP A 225 -12.67 -9.36 21.97
N PHE A 226 -12.60 -8.60 20.88
CA PHE A 226 -11.47 -7.77 20.49
C PHE A 226 -12.01 -6.39 20.07
N PRO A 227 -11.32 -5.29 20.39
CA PRO A 227 -11.81 -3.95 20.08
C PRO A 227 -12.20 -3.77 18.60
N GLN A 228 -13.51 -3.71 18.33
CA GLN A 228 -14.04 -3.68 16.96
C GLN A 228 -13.53 -2.48 16.15
N GLY A 229 -13.32 -1.33 16.81
CA GLY A 229 -12.73 -0.15 16.18
C GLY A 229 -11.36 -0.42 15.55
N PHE A 230 -10.53 -1.26 16.18
CA PHE A 230 -9.24 -1.68 15.62
C PHE A 230 -9.41 -2.61 14.42
N ASN A 231 -10.33 -3.59 14.48
CA ASN A 231 -10.64 -4.45 13.34
C ASN A 231 -11.13 -3.65 12.12
N ILE A 232 -12.01 -2.67 12.34
CA ILE A 232 -12.51 -1.77 11.28
C ILE A 232 -11.35 -0.93 10.70
N ALA A 233 -10.51 -0.36 11.57
CA ALA A 233 -9.36 0.42 11.12
C ALA A 233 -8.39 -0.41 10.25
N VAL A 234 -8.08 -1.65 10.68
CA VAL A 234 -7.24 -2.58 9.91
C VAL A 234 -7.89 -2.96 8.58
N LEU A 235 -9.21 -3.20 8.56
CA LEU A 235 -9.96 -3.52 7.34
C LEU A 235 -9.89 -2.37 6.33
N ILE A 236 -10.25 -1.15 6.76
CA ILE A 236 -10.20 0.06 5.92
C ILE A 236 -8.78 0.26 5.41
N TYR A 237 -7.78 0.18 6.30
CA TYR A 237 -6.39 0.36 5.92
C TYR A 237 -5.93 -0.65 4.87
N SER A 238 -6.25 -1.94 5.08
CA SER A 238 -5.91 -3.01 4.13
C SER A 238 -6.55 -2.79 2.76
N LEU A 239 -7.81 -2.34 2.72
CA LEU A 239 -8.47 -1.97 1.46
C LEU A 239 -7.74 -0.83 0.73
N THR A 240 -7.35 0.24 1.45
CA THR A 240 -6.59 1.33 0.84
C THR A 240 -5.26 0.85 0.24
N LEU A 241 -4.53 -0.02 0.95
CA LEU A 241 -3.26 -0.56 0.47
C LEU A 241 -3.46 -1.48 -0.74
N ILE A 242 -4.48 -2.34 -0.76
CA ILE A 242 -4.77 -3.17 -1.93
C ILE A 242 -5.01 -2.30 -3.16
N LEU A 243 -5.81 -1.24 -3.06
CA LEU A 243 -6.07 -0.35 -4.19
C LEU A 243 -4.78 0.30 -4.72
N LEU A 244 -3.92 0.76 -3.81
CA LEU A 244 -2.64 1.38 -4.18
C LEU A 244 -1.65 0.38 -4.79
N PHE A 245 -1.54 -0.83 -4.22
CA PHE A 245 -0.67 -1.89 -4.75
C PHE A 245 -1.19 -2.46 -6.07
N ALA A 246 -2.51 -2.60 -6.24
CA ALA A 246 -3.13 -3.01 -7.49
C ALA A 246 -2.86 -1.98 -8.60
N ASN A 247 -3.01 -0.68 -8.29
CA ASN A 247 -2.66 0.40 -9.21
C ASN A 247 -1.17 0.39 -9.57
N PHE A 248 -0.28 0.21 -8.58
CA PHE A 248 1.16 0.06 -8.81
C PHE A 248 1.48 -1.14 -9.71
N TYR A 249 0.88 -2.30 -9.44
CA TYR A 249 1.08 -3.52 -10.22
C TYR A 249 0.60 -3.35 -11.66
N TYR A 250 -0.58 -2.75 -11.85
CA TYR A 250 -1.14 -2.47 -13.17
C TYR A 250 -0.22 -1.56 -14.00
N LYS A 251 0.22 -0.44 -13.42
CA LYS A 251 1.10 0.52 -14.11
C LYS A 251 2.48 -0.08 -14.41
N SER A 252 3.08 -0.77 -13.44
CA SER A 252 4.46 -1.24 -13.52
C SER A 252 4.62 -2.48 -14.42
N TYR A 253 3.64 -3.39 -14.40
CA TYR A 253 3.75 -4.69 -15.07
C TYR A 253 2.77 -4.84 -16.23
N VAL A 254 1.48 -4.55 -16.05
CA VAL A 254 0.46 -4.81 -17.07
C VAL A 254 0.54 -3.79 -18.20
N GLN A 255 0.51 -2.50 -17.88
CA GLN A 255 0.55 -1.44 -18.89
C GLN A 255 1.88 -1.45 -19.66
N LYS A 256 3.00 -1.68 -18.97
CA LYS A 256 4.33 -1.78 -19.60
C LYS A 256 4.44 -2.97 -20.54
N GLN A 257 3.87 -4.13 -20.18
CA GLN A 257 3.81 -5.29 -21.08
C GLN A 257 2.92 -5.02 -22.30
N LYS A 258 1.76 -4.37 -22.13
CA LYS A 258 0.89 -3.97 -23.25
C LYS A 258 1.62 -3.03 -24.20
N LYS A 259 2.31 -1.99 -23.68
CA LYS A 259 3.14 -1.09 -24.49
C LYS A 259 4.24 -1.85 -25.23
N LYS A 260 4.99 -2.73 -24.55
CA LYS A 260 6.04 -3.56 -25.18
C LYS A 260 5.48 -4.46 -26.29
N LYS A 261 4.34 -5.11 -26.06
CA LYS A 261 3.69 -5.97 -27.07
C LYS A 261 3.20 -5.15 -28.27
N LEU A 262 2.69 -3.95 -28.03
CA LEU A 262 2.25 -3.03 -29.08
C LEU A 262 3.43 -2.52 -29.91
N THR A 263 4.54 -2.12 -29.27
CA THR A 263 5.78 -1.73 -29.96
C THR A 263 6.35 -2.88 -30.80
N ILE A 264 6.37 -4.11 -30.26
CA ILE A 264 6.82 -5.29 -31.01
C ILE A 264 5.87 -5.57 -32.19
N PHE A 265 4.55 -5.51 -31.99
CA PHE A 265 3.57 -5.73 -33.05
C PHE A 265 3.71 -4.72 -34.20
N PHE A 266 3.91 -3.43 -33.89
CA PHE A 266 4.20 -2.42 -34.90
C PHE A 266 5.56 -2.64 -35.56
N SER A 267 6.60 -3.01 -34.80
CA SER A 267 7.92 -3.34 -35.36
C SER A 267 7.90 -4.55 -36.29
N THR A 268 7.14 -5.62 -35.99
CA THR A 268 7.02 -6.78 -36.87
C THR A 268 6.10 -6.53 -38.06
N LYS A 269 5.16 -5.57 -37.96
CA LYS A 269 4.32 -5.16 -39.09
C LYS A 269 5.06 -4.23 -40.06
N HIS A 270 6.18 -3.63 -39.64
CA HIS A 270 6.97 -2.67 -40.41
C HIS A 270 8.30 -3.26 -40.92
N ASN A 271 8.35 -4.58 -41.19
CA ASN A 271 9.55 -5.24 -41.71
C ASN A 271 9.82 -4.99 -43.21
N ASP A 272 9.10 -4.06 -43.86
CA ASP A 272 9.40 -3.63 -45.24
C ASP A 272 9.88 -2.16 -45.34
N THR A 273 10.02 -1.39 -44.24
CA THR A 273 10.77 -0.11 -44.25
C THR A 273 10.94 0.42 -42.81
N ILE A 274 12.15 0.77 -42.38
CA ILE A 274 12.39 1.36 -41.05
C ILE A 274 12.08 2.86 -41.09
N ILE A 275 11.02 3.30 -40.41
CA ILE A 275 10.77 4.72 -40.10
C ILE A 275 10.83 4.87 -38.58
N ASP A 276 11.85 5.57 -38.08
CA ASP A 276 12.01 5.86 -36.65
C ASP A 276 11.05 6.99 -36.25
N PHE A 277 9.90 6.63 -35.70
CA PHE A 277 8.89 7.60 -35.27
C PHE A 277 9.07 7.92 -33.79
N SER A 278 9.50 9.15 -33.51
CA SER A 278 9.69 9.68 -32.16
C SER A 278 8.43 9.50 -31.32
N THR A 279 8.58 8.88 -30.14
CA THR A 279 7.53 8.53 -29.17
C THR A 279 6.46 9.61 -28.88
N LYS A 280 6.74 10.89 -29.13
CA LYS A 280 5.78 12.00 -29.00
C LYS A 280 4.75 12.06 -30.13
N GLU A 281 5.13 11.75 -31.36
CA GLU A 281 4.21 11.81 -32.49
C GLU A 281 3.22 10.63 -32.49
N LEU A 282 3.60 9.50 -31.87
CA LEU A 282 2.72 8.36 -31.61
C LEU A 282 1.64 8.64 -30.56
N GLU A 283 1.93 9.47 -29.54
CA GLU A 283 0.89 9.92 -28.60
C GLU A 283 -0.08 10.88 -29.28
N LEU A 284 0.39 11.77 -30.15
CA LEU A 284 -0.45 12.69 -30.91
C LEU A 284 -1.33 11.98 -31.95
N SER A 285 -0.81 10.97 -32.64
CA SER A 285 -1.59 10.17 -33.59
C SER A 285 -2.60 9.26 -32.89
N PHE A 286 -2.26 8.68 -31.74
CA PHE A 286 -3.20 7.88 -30.95
C PHE A 286 -4.31 8.75 -30.34
N LEU A 287 -4.00 9.98 -29.89
CA LEU A 287 -4.99 10.92 -29.39
C LEU A 287 -5.91 11.46 -30.51
N SER A 288 -5.39 11.68 -31.72
CA SER A 288 -6.23 12.07 -32.87
C SER A 288 -7.13 10.92 -33.35
N GLN A 289 -6.68 9.67 -33.20
CA GLN A 289 -7.47 8.48 -33.53
C GLN A 289 -8.53 8.14 -32.45
N ILE A 290 -8.30 8.53 -31.20
CA ILE A 290 -9.33 8.49 -30.13
C ILE A 290 -10.36 9.63 -30.32
N SER A 291 -9.95 10.81 -30.78
CA SER A 291 -10.91 11.91 -31.04
C SER A 291 -11.80 11.62 -32.26
N SER A 292 -11.28 10.95 -33.28
CA SER A 292 -12.08 10.53 -34.46
C SER A 292 -13.07 9.41 -34.14
N THR A 293 -12.73 8.49 -33.23
CA THR A 293 -13.67 7.46 -32.76
C THR A 293 -14.77 8.03 -31.86
N THR A 294 -14.50 9.07 -31.08
CA THR A 294 -15.57 9.77 -30.32
C THR A 294 -16.49 10.58 -31.23
N GLN A 295 -15.99 11.18 -32.32
CA GLN A 295 -16.82 11.78 -33.36
C GLN A 295 -17.63 10.74 -34.14
N PHE A 296 -17.06 9.56 -34.43
CA PHE A 296 -17.76 8.47 -35.08
C PHE A 296 -18.90 7.91 -34.20
N TRP A 297 -18.68 7.72 -32.90
CA TRP A 297 -19.74 7.30 -31.97
C TRP A 297 -20.83 8.37 -31.76
N LYS A 298 -20.49 9.66 -31.78
CA LYS A 298 -21.48 10.75 -31.79
C LYS A 298 -22.28 10.80 -33.10
N ALA A 299 -21.62 10.63 -34.25
CA ALA A 299 -22.27 10.60 -35.55
C ALA A 299 -23.16 9.36 -35.73
N TYR A 300 -22.75 8.21 -35.18
CA TYR A 300 -23.53 6.97 -35.16
C TYR A 300 -24.76 7.07 -34.25
N GLN A 301 -24.64 7.69 -33.06
CA GLN A 301 -25.79 7.96 -32.20
C GLN A 301 -26.79 8.97 -32.82
N ASP A 302 -26.30 9.95 -33.59
CA ASP A 302 -27.16 10.89 -34.30
C ASP A 302 -27.79 10.29 -35.56
N SER A 303 -27.15 9.32 -36.24
CA SER A 303 -27.75 8.60 -37.36
C SER A 303 -28.87 7.67 -36.89
N ASP A 304 -28.66 6.91 -35.81
CA ASP A 304 -29.70 6.04 -35.23
C ASP A 304 -30.93 6.84 -34.75
N LYS A 305 -30.72 8.03 -34.18
CA LYS A 305 -31.83 8.93 -33.79
C LYS A 305 -32.58 9.48 -35.01
N LYS A 306 -31.88 9.83 -36.09
CA LYS A 306 -32.51 10.29 -37.34
C LYS A 306 -33.29 9.20 -38.05
N GLU A 307 -32.79 7.96 -38.02
CA GLU A 307 -33.45 6.81 -38.65
C GLU A 307 -34.73 6.44 -37.87
N LYS A 308 -34.65 6.39 -36.53
CA LYS A 308 -35.83 6.16 -35.67
C LYS A 308 -36.87 7.29 -35.75
N TYR A 309 -36.46 8.53 -35.95
CA TYR A 309 -37.37 9.65 -36.21
C TYR A 309 -38.04 9.54 -37.59
N ARG A 310 -37.30 9.14 -38.64
CA ARG A 310 -37.87 8.90 -39.98
C ARG A 310 -38.86 7.75 -39.98
N GLU A 311 -38.54 6.63 -39.34
CA GLU A 311 -39.46 5.48 -39.24
C GLU A 311 -40.74 5.86 -38.50
N ASN A 312 -40.65 6.60 -37.40
CA ASN A 312 -41.83 7.08 -36.68
C ASN A 312 -42.68 8.05 -37.52
N THR A 313 -42.04 8.95 -38.27
CA THR A 313 -42.74 9.91 -39.15
C THR A 313 -43.40 9.20 -40.34
N ILE A 314 -42.75 8.22 -40.93
CA ILE A 314 -43.30 7.41 -42.03
C ILE A 314 -44.48 6.57 -41.54
N ASN A 315 -44.35 5.92 -40.37
CA ASN A 315 -45.45 5.16 -39.78
C ASN A 315 -46.64 6.06 -39.42
N GLN A 316 -46.42 7.26 -38.85
CA GLN A 316 -47.49 8.23 -38.60
C GLN A 316 -48.18 8.69 -39.89
N ASN A 317 -47.41 8.95 -40.96
CA ASN A 317 -47.97 9.35 -42.25
C ASN A 317 -48.75 8.21 -42.93
N ILE A 318 -48.32 6.95 -42.79
CA ILE A 318 -49.06 5.78 -43.30
C ILE A 318 -50.35 5.57 -42.49
N THR A 319 -50.34 5.76 -41.16
CA THR A 319 -51.55 5.67 -40.33
C THR A 319 -52.55 6.77 -40.69
N ASN A 320 -52.08 8.01 -40.89
CA ASN A 320 -52.93 9.14 -41.28
C ASN A 320 -53.52 8.96 -42.70
N LEU A 321 -52.74 8.40 -43.64
CA LEU A 321 -53.24 8.08 -44.98
C LEU A 321 -54.28 6.96 -44.96
N LYS A 322 -54.14 5.95 -44.09
CA LYS A 322 -55.15 4.88 -43.94
C LYS A 322 -56.46 5.38 -43.34
N SER A 323 -56.44 6.40 -42.48
CA SER A 323 -57.67 7.02 -41.95
C SER A 323 -58.37 7.98 -42.91
N GLN A 324 -57.72 8.36 -44.02
CA GLN A 324 -58.27 9.30 -44.99
C GLN A 324 -58.96 8.61 -46.20
N TYR A 325 -58.78 7.29 -46.32
CA TYR A 325 -59.34 6.45 -47.39
C TYR A 325 -60.14 5.24 -46.86
N SER A 326 -60.59 5.33 -45.61
CA SER A 326 -61.64 4.54 -44.96
C SER A 326 -62.73 5.50 -44.49
#